data_AF-D9PNB6-F1
#
_entry.id   AF-D9PNB6-F1
#
_cell.length_a   1.000
_cell.length_b   1.000
_cell.length_c   1.000
_cell.angle_alpha   90.00
_cell.angle_beta   90.00
_cell.angle_gamma   90.00
#
_symmetry.space_group_name_H-M   'P 1'
#
loop_
_entity.id
_entity.type
_entity.pdbx_description
1 polymer ?
#
loop_
_entity_poly.entity_id
_entity_poly.type
_entity_poly.pdbx_seq_one_letter_code
_entity_poly.pdbx_strand_id
1 'polypeptide(L)'
;MFVISGCSVIEPHISKEYKVQTRSIEKDFQCAEESINFISKTQQNWETKITKKDTSARVFQTGDYDEWNRMWFRVKIKFYDDYVRIDVKGSGLYLSDLGVEKALNDFAPLLIECINKKD
;
A
#
# COMPACT_ATOMS: atom_id res chain seq x y z
N MET A 1 30.04 -10.59 28.30
CA MET A 1 29.25 -11.41 27.35
C MET A 1 28.46 -10.45 26.48
N PHE A 2 28.87 -10.30 25.23
CA PHE A 2 28.12 -9.52 24.24
C PHE A 2 26.96 -10.39 23.75
N VAL A 3 25.74 -10.06 24.16
CA VAL A 3 24.54 -10.64 23.54
C VAL A 3 24.30 -9.82 22.29
N ILE A 4 24.66 -10.38 21.14
CA ILE A 4 24.35 -9.80 19.83
C ILE A 4 22.84 -9.93 19.68
N SER A 5 22.10 -8.87 20.01
CA SER A 5 20.69 -8.75 19.67
C SER A 5 20.58 -8.96 18.16
N GLY A 6 20.08 -10.13 17.76
CA GLY A 6 19.85 -10.43 16.35
C GLY A 6 18.93 -9.36 15.80
N CYS A 7 19.46 -8.50 14.92
CA CYS A 7 18.63 -7.68 14.07
C CYS A 7 17.85 -8.64 13.18
N SER A 8 16.64 -9.03 13.59
CA SER A 8 15.67 -9.61 12.68
C SER A 8 15.61 -8.66 11.49
N VAL A 9 15.85 -9.16 10.28
CA VAL A 9 15.79 -8.32 9.08
C VAL A 9 14.34 -7.94 8.90
N ILE A 10 13.98 -6.74 9.38
CA ILE A 10 12.62 -6.20 9.29
C ILE A 10 12.48 -5.69 7.86
N GLU A 11 11.52 -6.26 7.14
CA GLU A 11 11.15 -5.76 5.82
C GLU A 11 10.77 -4.27 5.90
N PRO A 12 11.39 -3.39 5.09
CA PRO A 12 11.03 -1.99 5.01
C PRO A 12 9.53 -1.82 4.74
N HIS A 13 8.88 -1.07 5.63
CA HIS A 13 7.46 -0.80 5.57
C HIS A 13 7.16 0.58 6.16
N ILE A 14 6.05 1.16 5.74
CA ILE A 14 5.50 2.40 6.28
C ILE A 14 3.98 2.32 6.31
N SER A 15 3.37 2.93 7.33
CA SER A 15 1.92 3.03 7.48
C SER A 15 1.54 4.45 7.82
N LYS A 16 0.55 5.02 7.12
CA LYS A 16 -0.05 6.31 7.48
C LYS A 16 -1.55 6.28 7.29
N GLU A 17 -2.23 7.13 8.05
CA GLU A 17 -3.67 7.36 7.97
C GLU A 17 -3.96 8.71 7.33
N TYR A 18 -5.01 8.74 6.50
CA TYR A 18 -5.44 9.92 5.79
C TYR A 18 -6.94 10.08 5.94
N LYS A 19 -7.39 11.28 6.35
CA LYS A 19 -8.81 11.60 6.39
C LYS A 19 -9.38 11.64 4.98
N VAL A 20 -10.54 11.03 4.80
CA VAL A 20 -11.25 10.99 3.51
C VAL A 20 -12.75 11.16 3.70
N GLN A 21 -13.44 11.57 2.64
CA GLN A 21 -14.89 11.48 2.58
C GLN A 21 -15.24 10.12 2.00
N THR A 22 -15.74 9.21 2.84
CA THR A 22 -16.06 7.86 2.40
C THR A 22 -17.20 7.81 1.42
N ARG A 23 -17.10 6.86 0.49
CA ARG A 23 -18.17 6.49 -0.43
C ARG A 23 -18.63 5.06 -0.16
N SER A 24 -19.25 4.45 -1.17
CA SER A 24 -19.43 3.01 -1.18
C SER A 24 -18.07 2.32 -1.31
N ILE A 25 -17.94 1.16 -0.67
CA ILE A 25 -16.70 0.39 -0.68
C ILE A 25 -16.27 -0.01 -2.10
N GLU A 26 -17.22 -0.17 -3.03
CA GLU A 26 -16.94 -0.46 -4.43
C GLU A 26 -16.21 0.70 -5.12
N LYS A 27 -16.62 1.95 -4.86
CA LYS A 27 -15.95 3.14 -5.41
C LYS A 27 -14.57 3.33 -4.79
N ASP A 28 -14.44 3.09 -3.49
CA ASP A 28 -13.15 3.14 -2.80
C ASP A 28 -12.17 2.12 -3.38
N PHE A 29 -12.64 0.90 -3.66
CA PHE A 29 -11.83 -0.15 -4.30
C PHE A 29 -11.49 0.20 -5.74
N GLN A 30 -12.43 0.75 -6.52
CA GLN A 30 -12.15 1.24 -7.86
C GLN A 30 -11.04 2.30 -7.84
N CYS A 31 -11.09 3.24 -6.89
CA CYS A 31 -10.03 4.23 -6.72
C CYS A 31 -8.67 3.62 -6.38
N ALA A 32 -8.64 2.56 -5.57
CA ALA A 32 -7.39 1.82 -5.32
C ALA A 32 -6.81 1.19 -6.59
N GLU A 33 -7.65 0.59 -7.42
CA GLU A 33 -7.24 -0.02 -8.69
C GLU A 33 -6.72 1.02 -9.69
N GLU A 34 -7.43 2.13 -9.84
CA GLU A 34 -7.03 3.23 -10.71
C GLU A 34 -5.70 3.84 -10.26
N SER A 35 -5.53 4.04 -8.94
CA SER A 35 -4.30 4.58 -8.36
C SER A 35 -3.11 3.64 -8.59
N ILE A 36 -3.29 2.33 -8.40
CA ILE A 36 -2.26 1.33 -8.67
C ILE A 36 -1.92 1.28 -10.16
N ASN A 37 -2.92 1.26 -11.04
CA ASN A 37 -2.71 1.27 -12.48
C ASN A 37 -2.04 2.55 -12.97
N PHE A 38 -2.30 3.68 -12.33
CA PHE A 38 -1.66 4.95 -12.67
C PHE A 38 -0.21 4.96 -12.22
N ILE A 39 0.07 4.66 -10.94
CA ILE A 39 1.43 4.72 -10.42
C ILE A 39 2.33 3.66 -11.06
N SER A 40 1.81 2.49 -11.41
CA SER A 40 2.61 1.44 -12.06
C SER A 40 3.04 1.80 -13.49
N LYS A 41 2.32 2.73 -14.15
CA LYS A 41 2.71 3.26 -15.46
C LYS A 41 3.85 4.27 -15.37
N THR A 42 3.95 5.00 -14.24
CA THR A 42 5.00 6.00 -14.01
C THR A 42 6.19 5.44 -13.25
N GLN A 43 5.98 4.39 -12.44
CA GLN A 43 6.96 3.73 -11.60
C GLN A 43 6.82 2.20 -11.75
N GLN A 44 7.76 1.57 -12.46
CA GLN A 44 7.67 0.13 -12.80
C GLN A 44 7.90 -0.82 -11.61
N ASN A 45 8.25 -0.31 -10.44
CA ASN A 45 8.54 -1.08 -9.24
C ASN A 45 7.32 -1.20 -8.31
N TRP A 46 6.10 -1.19 -8.86
CA TRP A 46 4.85 -1.43 -8.12
C TRP A 46 4.23 -2.75 -8.53
N GLU A 47 3.83 -3.57 -7.56
CA GLU A 47 3.03 -4.76 -7.84
C GLU A 47 1.60 -4.40 -8.24
N THR A 48 1.20 -4.85 -9.42
CA THR A 48 -0.11 -4.56 -10.01
C THR A 48 -1.11 -5.68 -9.78
N LYS A 49 -0.65 -6.89 -9.46
CA LYS A 49 -1.52 -8.02 -9.17
C LYS A 49 -2.27 -7.77 -7.86
N ILE A 50 -3.58 -7.59 -7.98
CA ILE A 50 -4.48 -7.49 -6.83
C ILE A 50 -4.66 -8.89 -6.25
N THR A 51 -4.29 -9.07 -4.99
CA THR A 51 -4.26 -10.37 -4.31
C THR A 51 -5.33 -10.48 -3.23
N LYS A 52 -5.89 -9.35 -2.78
CA LYS A 52 -7.05 -9.33 -1.90
C LYS A 52 -7.98 -8.16 -2.22
N LYS A 53 -9.27 -8.44 -2.36
CA LYS A 53 -10.39 -7.49 -2.32
C LYS A 53 -11.45 -8.06 -1.40
N ASP A 54 -11.46 -7.62 -0.15
CA ASP A 54 -12.39 -8.09 0.87
C ASP A 54 -13.31 -6.94 1.26
N THR A 55 -14.51 -6.92 0.70
CA THR A 55 -15.50 -5.86 0.94
C THR A 55 -16.02 -5.89 2.38
N SER A 56 -16.16 -7.09 2.97
CA SER A 56 -16.62 -7.28 4.35
C SER A 56 -15.62 -6.69 5.35
N ALA A 57 -14.32 -6.94 5.11
CA ALA A 57 -13.26 -6.37 5.91
C ALA A 57 -12.82 -4.99 5.39
N ARG A 58 -13.35 -4.48 4.29
CA ARG A 58 -12.91 -3.23 3.65
C ARG A 58 -11.38 -3.17 3.44
N VAL A 59 -10.80 -4.27 2.95
CA VAL A 59 -9.35 -4.41 2.70
C VAL A 59 -9.06 -4.65 1.22
N PHE A 60 -8.07 -3.92 0.69
CA PHE A 60 -7.50 -4.08 -0.64
C PHE A 60 -5.99 -4.34 -0.54
N GLN A 61 -5.45 -5.30 -1.29
CA GLN A 61 -4.01 -5.61 -1.27
C GLN A 61 -3.44 -5.95 -2.66
N THR A 62 -2.17 -5.63 -2.88
CA THR A 62 -1.38 -6.09 -4.03
C THR A 62 -0.22 -7.01 -3.61
N GLY A 63 0.21 -7.87 -4.53
CA GLY A 63 1.49 -8.59 -4.45
C GLY A 63 1.69 -9.51 -3.25
N ASP A 64 0.64 -10.14 -2.73
CA ASP A 64 0.70 -11.04 -1.56
C ASP A 64 1.36 -10.32 -0.35
N TYR A 65 0.86 -9.12 -0.03
CA TYR A 65 1.43 -8.15 0.93
C TYR A 65 2.01 -8.74 2.23
N ASP A 66 1.35 -9.73 2.82
CA ASP A 66 1.74 -10.31 4.11
C ASP A 66 2.97 -11.25 3.99
N GLU A 67 3.32 -11.69 2.78
CA GLU A 67 4.53 -12.47 2.54
C GLU A 67 5.81 -11.62 2.60
N TRP A 68 6.94 -12.27 2.91
CA TRP A 68 8.24 -11.62 3.08
C TRP A 68 9.13 -11.82 1.85
N ASN A 69 10.17 -10.99 1.71
CA ASN A 69 11.17 -11.10 0.65
C ASN A 69 10.54 -11.14 -0.76
N ARG A 70 9.51 -10.33 -0.94
CA ARG A 70 8.91 -10.08 -2.25
C ARG A 70 9.57 -8.85 -2.85
N MET A 71 9.72 -8.87 -4.18
CA MET A 71 10.21 -7.71 -4.91
C MET A 71 9.13 -6.64 -5.03
N TRP A 72 9.56 -5.41 -5.31
CA TRP A 72 8.71 -4.27 -5.65
C TRP A 72 7.88 -3.74 -4.47
N PHE A 73 7.19 -2.63 -4.70
CA PHE A 73 6.26 -2.03 -3.77
C PHE A 73 4.93 -2.77 -3.79
N ARG A 74 4.44 -3.04 -2.59
CA ARG A 74 3.17 -3.71 -2.34
C ARG A 74 2.37 -2.85 -1.40
N VAL A 75 1.07 -2.75 -1.64
CA VAL A 75 0.18 -1.94 -0.82
C VAL A 75 -0.86 -2.81 -0.13
N LYS A 76 -1.18 -2.44 1.11
CA LYS A 76 -2.40 -2.83 1.80
C LYS A 76 -3.14 -1.57 2.16
N ILE A 77 -4.41 -1.53 1.82
CA ILE A 77 -5.29 -0.40 2.06
C ILE A 77 -6.45 -0.91 2.90
N LYS A 78 -6.69 -0.25 4.02
CA LYS A 78 -7.84 -0.51 4.89
C LYS A 78 -8.70 0.75 4.92
N PHE A 79 -9.94 0.59 4.50
CA PHE A 79 -10.92 1.68 4.47
C PHE A 79 -11.78 1.66 5.74
N TYR A 80 -11.94 2.82 6.35
CA TYR A 80 -12.84 3.08 7.48
C TYR A 80 -13.88 4.12 7.05
N ASP A 81 -14.76 4.54 7.96
CA ASP A 81 -15.86 5.47 7.68
C ASP A 81 -15.42 6.94 7.51
N ASP A 82 -14.25 7.32 7.99
CA ASP A 82 -13.78 8.71 7.97
C ASP A 82 -12.28 8.85 7.63
N TYR A 83 -11.60 7.73 7.46
CA TYR A 83 -10.20 7.70 7.07
C TYR A 83 -9.85 6.41 6.30
N VAL A 84 -8.68 6.44 5.66
CA VAL A 84 -8.03 5.28 5.06
C VAL A 84 -6.66 5.09 5.69
N ARG A 85 -6.30 3.84 5.99
CA ARG A 85 -4.93 3.47 6.34
C ARG A 85 -4.26 2.86 5.12
N ILE A 86 -3.11 3.39 4.76
CA ILE A 86 -2.29 2.92 3.64
C ILE A 86 -0.99 2.39 4.23
N ASP A 87 -0.77 1.10 4.04
CA ASP A 87 0.46 0.42 4.38
C ASP A 87 1.22 0.08 3.09
N VAL A 88 2.47 0.53 2.99
CA VAL A 88 3.37 0.20 1.88
C VAL A 88 4.52 -0.63 2.41
N LYS A 89 4.76 -1.76 1.76
CA LYS A 89 6.00 -2.54 1.89
C LYS A 89 6.78 -2.42 0.60
N GLY A 90 8.09 -2.40 0.70
CA GLY A 90 8.96 -2.31 -0.46
C GLY A 90 10.27 -3.00 -0.16
N SER A 91 10.58 -4.02 -0.95
CA SER A 91 11.83 -4.74 -0.79
C SER A 91 12.32 -5.25 -2.13
N GLY A 92 13.63 -5.36 -2.25
CA GLY A 92 14.28 -6.11 -3.32
C GLY A 92 14.79 -7.46 -2.83
N LEU A 93 15.61 -8.09 -3.66
CA LEU A 93 16.47 -9.20 -3.22
C LEU A 93 17.21 -8.79 -1.94
N TYR A 94 17.17 -9.66 -0.93
CA TYR A 94 17.81 -9.45 0.38
C TYR A 94 17.26 -8.26 1.20
N LEU A 95 15.99 -7.89 1.00
CA LEU A 95 15.26 -6.89 1.83
C LEU A 95 15.85 -5.47 1.79
N SER A 96 16.57 -5.13 0.71
CA SER A 96 17.00 -3.76 0.45
C SER A 96 15.79 -2.83 0.35
N ASP A 97 15.81 -1.73 1.10
CA ASP A 97 14.77 -0.69 1.01
C ASP A 97 14.77 -0.09 -0.40
N LEU A 98 13.59 -0.08 -1.01
CA LEU A 98 13.35 0.53 -2.33
C LEU A 98 12.93 2.00 -2.22
N GLY A 99 12.79 2.53 -1.00
CA GLY A 99 12.30 3.88 -0.71
C GLY A 99 10.82 3.90 -0.36
N VAL A 100 10.40 3.09 0.62
CA VAL A 100 8.98 2.94 0.99
C VAL A 100 8.29 4.25 1.39
N GLU A 101 9.01 5.18 2.03
CA GLU A 101 8.46 6.49 2.38
C GLU A 101 8.13 7.32 1.15
N LYS A 102 9.03 7.35 0.16
CA LYS A 102 8.79 8.02 -1.11
C LYS A 102 7.61 7.36 -1.85
N ALA A 103 7.58 6.04 -1.89
CA ALA A 103 6.48 5.29 -2.50
C ALA A 103 5.12 5.64 -1.89
N LEU A 104 5.02 5.72 -0.56
CA LEU A 104 3.80 6.16 0.10
C LEU A 104 3.44 7.61 -0.25
N ASN A 105 4.43 8.52 -0.23
CA ASN A 105 4.20 9.93 -0.54
C ASN A 105 3.80 10.17 -2.01
N ASP A 106 4.21 9.30 -2.93
CA ASP A 106 3.80 9.34 -4.33
C ASP A 106 2.42 8.70 -4.54
N PHE A 107 2.12 7.60 -3.85
CA PHE A 107 0.87 6.84 -4.01
C PHE A 107 -0.33 7.46 -3.31
N ALA A 108 -0.16 7.89 -2.06
CA ALA A 108 -1.27 8.36 -1.24
C ALA A 108 -2.04 9.53 -1.90
N PRO A 109 -1.40 10.57 -2.48
CA PRO A 109 -2.13 11.65 -3.13
C PRO A 109 -3.06 11.17 -4.26
N LEU A 110 -2.63 10.19 -5.06
CA LEU A 110 -3.44 9.63 -6.15
C LEU A 110 -4.73 8.98 -5.62
N LEU A 111 -4.59 8.16 -4.58
CA LEU A 111 -5.71 7.48 -3.94
C LEU A 111 -6.67 8.49 -3.30
N ILE A 112 -6.13 9.42 -2.51
CA ILE A 112 -6.92 10.39 -1.75
C ILE A 112 -7.63 11.37 -2.69
N GLU A 113 -7.00 11.79 -3.79
CA GLU A 113 -7.66 12.59 -4.81
C GLU A 113 -8.82 11.82 -5.45
N CYS A 114 -8.61 10.55 -5.81
CA CYS A 114 -9.67 9.73 -6.38
C CYS A 114 -10.84 9.58 -5.40
N ILE A 115 -10.60 9.22 -4.13
CA ILE A 115 -11.65 9.02 -3.13
C ILE A 115 -12.43 10.31 -2.84
N ASN A 116 -11.80 11.47 -2.89
CA ASN A 116 -12.46 12.74 -2.59
C ASN A 116 -13.11 13.44 -3.81
N LYS A 117 -12.96 12.93 -5.04
CA LYS A 117 -13.64 13.48 -6.23
C LYS A 117 -15.17 13.42 -6.09
N LYS A 118 -15.84 14.57 -6.03
CA LYS A 118 -17.30 14.57 -6.09
C LYS A 118 -17.74 13.97 -7.44
N ASP A 119 -18.65 13.01 -7.38
CA ASP A 119 -19.32 12.47 -8.58
C ASP A 119 -20.16 13.57 -9.26
#